data_AF-A0A7J4MWU4-F1
#
_entry.id   AF-A0A7J4MWU4-F1
#
_cell.length_a   1.000
_cell.length_b   1.000
_cell.length_c   1.000
_cell.angle_alpha   90.00
_cell.angle_beta   90.00
_cell.angle_gamma   90.00
#
_symmetry.space_group_name_H-M   'P 1'
#
loop_
_entity.id
_entity.type
_entity.pdbx_description
1 polymer ?
#
loop_
_entity_poly.entity_id
_entity_poly.type
_entity_poly.pdbx_seq_one_letter_code
_entity_poly.pdbx_strand_id
1 'polypeptide(L)'
;MSKKVVEVKTLKVGKYVIIDGEASKITNISTSSPGKHGSAKARVEAVGIFDNQKRSFVKPVDSKVDIPIIDKRTAQVIAIMGGDVQLMDLETYETFETPIPDELSEQLVEGVEVEYIEALGQRKLMRTKG
;
A
#
# COMPACT_ATOMS: atom_id res chain seq x y z
N MET A 1 4.44 14.25 -5.83
CA MET A 1 4.85 14.01 -4.43
C MET A 1 4.32 12.64 -4.04
N SER A 2 5.16 11.68 -3.64
CA SER A 2 4.75 10.28 -3.39
C SER A 2 4.43 9.96 -1.91
N LYS A 3 4.64 10.92 -1.00
CA LYS A 3 4.45 10.75 0.45
C LYS A 3 4.04 12.04 1.16
N LYS A 4 3.47 11.90 2.36
CA LYS A 4 3.10 12.99 3.28
C LYS A 4 3.66 12.72 4.68
N VAL A 5 4.10 13.76 5.38
CA VAL A 5 4.55 13.67 6.77
C VAL A 5 3.36 13.86 7.72
N VAL A 6 3.22 12.99 8.71
CA VAL A 6 2.21 13.07 9.77
C VAL A 6 2.81 12.72 11.14
N GLU A 7 2.09 12.98 12.22
CA GLU A 7 2.48 12.52 13.55
C GLU A 7 1.94 11.11 13.83
N VAL A 8 2.70 10.32 14.59
CA VAL A 8 2.34 8.94 14.97
C VAL A 8 0.96 8.85 15.62
N LYS A 9 0.57 9.83 16.45
CA LYS A 9 -0.75 9.90 17.10
C LYS A 9 -1.94 9.97 16.14
N THR A 10 -1.70 10.32 14.88
CA THR A 10 -2.74 10.46 13.84
C THR A 10 -2.96 9.18 13.03
N LEU A 11 -2.08 8.19 13.19
CA LEU A 11 -2.19 6.91 12.50
C LEU A 11 -3.42 6.13 12.97
N LYS A 12 -4.00 5.35 12.06
CA LYS A 12 -5.18 4.51 12.31
C LYS A 12 -4.98 3.14 11.70
N VAL A 13 -5.48 2.10 12.37
CA VAL A 13 -5.54 0.74 11.82
C VAL A 13 -6.32 0.76 10.50
N GLY A 14 -5.84 0.00 9.51
CA GLY A 14 -6.38 -0.04 8.15
C GLY A 14 -5.92 1.10 7.23
N LYS A 15 -5.20 2.11 7.76
CA LYS A 15 -4.51 3.14 6.94
C LYS A 15 -3.07 2.72 6.65
N TYR A 16 -2.31 3.58 5.97
CA TYR A 16 -0.98 3.27 5.47
C TYR A 16 0.11 4.09 6.15
N VAL A 17 1.31 3.52 6.23
CA VAL A 17 2.54 4.16 6.72
C VAL A 17 3.72 3.61 5.93
N ILE A 18 4.78 4.41 5.78
CA ILE A 18 6.03 3.95 5.15
C ILE A 18 6.94 3.41 6.25
N ILE A 19 7.37 2.15 6.13
CA ILE A 19 8.35 1.53 7.03
C ILE A 19 9.40 0.87 6.15
N ASP A 20 10.68 1.21 6.38
CA ASP A 20 11.83 0.72 5.61
C ASP A 20 11.69 0.90 4.09
N GLY A 21 11.12 2.04 3.68
CA GLY A 21 10.89 2.39 2.27
C GLY A 21 9.64 1.76 1.65
N GLU A 22 8.96 0.85 2.36
CA GLU A 22 7.81 0.12 1.84
C GLU A 22 6.48 0.71 2.31
N ALA A 23 5.54 0.87 1.38
CA ALA A 23 4.17 1.26 1.70
C ALA A 23 3.48 0.10 2.43
N SER A 24 3.11 0.30 3.69
CA SER A 24 2.59 -0.77 4.55
C SER A 24 1.21 -0.42 5.10
N LYS A 25 0.27 -1.37 5.07
CA LYS A 25 -1.06 -1.25 5.69
C LYS A 25 -0.96 -1.57 7.18
N ILE A 26 -1.38 -0.64 8.03
CA ILE A 26 -1.34 -0.77 9.48
C ILE A 26 -2.36 -1.81 9.91
N THR A 27 -1.88 -2.85 10.60
CA THR A 27 -2.72 -3.94 11.14
C THR A 27 -3.00 -3.77 12.62
N ASN A 28 -2.12 -3.09 13.37
CA ASN A 28 -2.28 -2.89 14.80
C ASN A 28 -1.55 -1.64 15.30
N ILE A 29 -2.08 -1.00 16.33
CA ILE A 29 -1.46 0.12 17.05
C ILE A 29 -1.69 -0.09 18.54
N SER A 30 -0.64 -0.14 19.34
CA SER A 30 -0.71 -0.15 20.80
C SER A 30 0.07 1.02 21.40
N THR A 31 -0.45 1.61 22.47
CA THR A 31 0.17 2.76 23.15
C THR A 31 0.57 2.40 24.58
N SER A 32 1.68 2.96 25.04
CA SER A 32 2.19 2.80 26.41
C SER A 32 2.57 4.17 26.97
N SER A 33 2.10 4.49 28.18
CA SER A 33 2.49 5.69 28.90
C SER A 33 3.69 5.40 29.81
N PRO A 34 4.85 6.08 29.64
CA PRO A 34 6.01 5.89 30.50
C PRO A 34 5.86 6.72 31.78
N GLY A 35 5.06 6.23 32.73
CA GLY A 35 4.95 6.80 34.08
C GLY A 35 4.69 8.32 34.12
N LYS A 36 5.15 8.99 35.19
CA LYS A 36 4.81 10.39 35.51
C LYS A 36 5.40 11.46 34.57
N HIS A 37 6.47 11.15 33.83
CA HIS A 37 7.23 12.16 33.07
C HIS A 37 7.58 11.76 31.62
N GLY A 38 7.15 10.60 31.15
CA GLY A 38 7.51 10.13 29.82
C GLY A 38 6.47 10.46 28.75
N SER A 39 6.91 10.72 27.52
CA SER A 39 6.04 10.81 26.36
C SER A 39 5.45 9.44 26.03
N ALA A 40 4.12 9.37 25.82
CA ALA A 40 3.48 8.16 25.34
C ALA A 40 4.20 7.62 24.10
N LYS A 41 4.47 6.32 24.08
CA LYS A 41 5.04 5.61 22.93
C LYS A 41 3.95 4.80 22.25
N ALA A 42 3.96 4.77 20.93
CA ALA A 42 3.13 3.86 20.16
C ALA A 42 4.00 2.80 19.48
N ARG A 43 3.56 1.55 19.56
CA ARG A 43 4.01 0.46 18.70
C ARG A 43 3.01 0.35 17.54
N VAL A 44 3.51 0.41 16.32
CA VAL A 44 2.74 0.27 15.09
C VAL A 44 3.21 -0.99 14.39
N GLU A 45 2.27 -1.86 14.02
CA GLU A 45 2.52 -3.07 13.25
C GLU A 45 1.78 -2.95 11.92
N ALA A 46 2.43 -3.32 10.83
CA ALA A 46 1.92 -3.17 9.48
C ALA A 46 2.42 -4.29 8.56
N VAL A 47 1.77 -4.45 7.42
CA VAL A 47 2.15 -5.41 6.37
C VAL A 47 2.38 -4.64 5.07
N GLY A 48 3.51 -4.88 4.41
CA GLY A 48 3.83 -4.27 3.12
C GLY A 48 2.77 -4.62 2.08
N ILE A 49 2.33 -3.64 1.29
CA ILE A 49 1.24 -3.84 0.33
C ILE A 49 1.73 -4.56 -0.94
N PHE A 50 3.01 -4.43 -1.29
CA PHE A 50 3.61 -5.06 -2.45
C PHE A 50 4.33 -6.37 -2.11
N ASP A 51 5.08 -6.38 -1.01
CA ASP A 51 5.93 -7.52 -0.64
C ASP A 51 5.34 -8.45 0.45
N ASN A 52 4.19 -8.11 1.01
CA ASN A 52 3.50 -8.85 2.08
C ASN A 52 4.36 -9.08 3.36
N GLN A 53 5.47 -8.37 3.53
CA GLN A 53 6.34 -8.53 4.71
C GLN A 53 5.79 -7.77 5.92
N LYS A 54 5.83 -8.41 7.09
CA LYS A 54 5.43 -7.79 8.36
C LYS A 54 6.53 -6.84 8.85
N ARG A 55 6.13 -5.63 9.25
CA ARG A 55 7.03 -4.59 9.76
C ARG A 55 6.44 -3.95 11.02
N SER A 56 7.32 -3.40 11.87
CA SER A 56 6.87 -2.64 13.03
C SER A 56 7.87 -1.57 13.45
N PHE A 57 7.38 -0.53 14.12
CA PHE A 57 8.23 0.43 14.81
C PHE A 57 7.64 0.83 16.16
N VAL A 58 8.49 1.37 17.03
CA VAL A 58 8.08 2.02 18.28
C VAL A 58 8.62 3.45 18.28
N LYS A 59 7.73 4.44 18.40
CA LYS A 59 8.11 5.86 18.43
C LYS A 59 7.23 6.63 19.44
N PRO A 60 7.73 7.76 19.99
CA PRO A 60 6.88 8.72 20.69
C PRO A 60 5.68 9.14 19.82
N VAL A 61 4.51 9.33 20.43
CA VAL A 61 3.25 9.62 19.70
C VAL A 61 3.28 10.96 18.93
N ASP A 62 4.15 11.88 19.34
CA ASP A 62 4.40 13.19 18.72
C ASP A 62 5.49 13.15 17.64
N SER A 63 6.18 12.01 17.46
CA SER A 63 7.18 11.86 16.41
C SER A 63 6.55 11.88 15.02
N LYS A 64 7.32 12.39 14.05
CA LYS A 64 6.93 12.41 12.63
C LYS A 64 7.25 11.09 11.94
N VAL A 65 6.36 10.69 11.04
CA VAL A 65 6.49 9.54 10.14
C VAL A 65 5.95 9.90 8.76
N ASP A 66 6.42 9.20 7.74
CA ASP A 66 5.90 9.32 6.38
C ASP A 66 4.74 8.34 6.17
N ILE A 67 3.69 8.81 5.49
CA ILE A 67 2.63 7.97 4.93
C ILE A 67 2.71 8.03 3.40
N PRO A 68 2.45 6.91 2.70
CA PRO A 68 2.43 6.91 1.24
C PRO A 68 1.17 7.60 0.74
N ILE A 69 1.26 8.23 -0.43
CA ILE A 69 0.07 8.57 -1.21
C ILE A 69 -0.29 7.31 -2.01
N ILE A 70 -1.48 6.77 -1.78
CA ILE A 70 -2.02 5.64 -2.53
C ILE A 70 -2.90 6.21 -3.63
N ASP A 71 -2.41 6.12 -4.87
CA ASP A 71 -3.20 6.44 -6.06
C ASP A 71 -3.98 5.20 -6.48
N LYS A 72 -5.28 5.34 -6.75
CA LYS A 72 -6.14 4.24 -7.18
C LYS A 72 -6.66 4.55 -8.56
N ARG A 73 -6.38 3.67 -9.51
CA ARG A 73 -6.68 3.90 -10.92
C ARG A 73 -7.33 2.68 -11.55
N THR A 74 -7.88 2.89 -12.74
CA THR A 74 -8.43 1.81 -13.56
C THR A 74 -7.52 1.57 -14.75
N ALA A 75 -7.30 0.31 -15.08
CA ALA A 75 -6.62 -0.10 -16.30
C ALA A 75 -7.45 -1.16 -17.04
N GLN A 76 -7.12 -1.40 -18.31
CA GLN A 76 -7.63 -2.53 -19.08
C GLN A 76 -6.53 -3.57 -19.27
N VAL A 77 -6.89 -4.85 -19.19
CA VAL A 77 -5.99 -5.96 -19.51
C VAL A 77 -5.73 -5.99 -21.01
N ILE A 78 -4.47 -5.89 -21.40
CA ILE A 78 -4.03 -5.94 -22.80
C ILE A 78 -3.56 -7.35 -23.17
N ALA A 79 -2.73 -7.96 -22.33
CA ALA A 79 -2.18 -9.28 -22.58
C ALA A 79 -1.82 -9.99 -21.26
N ILE A 80 -1.92 -11.32 -21.25
CA ILE A 80 -1.48 -12.17 -20.14
C ILE A 80 -0.19 -12.87 -20.54
N MET A 81 0.89 -12.65 -19.78
CA MET A 81 2.25 -13.06 -20.11
C MET A 81 2.80 -14.05 -19.08
N GLY A 82 2.10 -15.18 -18.89
CA GLY A 82 2.47 -16.18 -17.90
C GLY A 82 2.18 -15.69 -16.48
N GLY A 83 3.22 -15.28 -15.75
CA GLY A 83 3.09 -14.78 -14.36
C GLY A 83 2.78 -13.28 -14.27
N ASP A 84 2.94 -12.55 -15.37
CA ASP A 84 2.73 -11.10 -15.43
C ASP A 84 1.52 -10.76 -16.31
N VAL A 85 0.94 -9.58 -16.09
CA VAL A 85 -0.13 -9.02 -16.91
C VAL A 85 0.28 -7.65 -17.44
N GLN A 86 0.08 -7.44 -18.73
CA GLN A 86 0.21 -6.14 -19.36
C GLN A 86 -1.12 -5.38 -19.26
N LEU A 87 -1.06 -4.17 -18.72
CA LEU A 87 -2.20 -3.31 -18.46
C LEU A 87 -2.03 -1.98 -19.21
N MET A 88 -3.13 -1.36 -19.59
CA MET A 88 -3.18 0.02 -20.08
C MET A 88 -4.03 0.87 -19.15
N ASP A 89 -3.44 1.89 -18.55
CA ASP A 89 -4.17 2.84 -17.71
C ASP A 89 -5.23 3.59 -18.53
N LEU A 90 -6.47 3.67 -18.03
CA LEU A 90 -7.59 4.23 -18.80
C LEU A 90 -7.63 5.76 -18.83
N GLU A 91 -6.84 6.44 -17.99
CA GLU A 91 -6.79 7.91 -17.97
C GLU A 91 -5.58 8.43 -18.77
N THR A 92 -4.44 7.78 -18.62
CA THR A 92 -3.16 8.20 -19.19
C THR A 92 -2.78 7.44 -20.46
N TYR A 93 -3.43 6.31 -20.74
CA TYR A 93 -3.09 5.37 -21.82
C TYR A 93 -1.66 4.80 -21.75
N GLU A 94 -0.99 4.96 -20.61
CA GLU A 94 0.32 4.36 -20.36
C GLU A 94 0.16 2.84 -20.22
N THR A 95 1.03 2.09 -20.90
CA THR A 95 1.11 0.64 -20.74
C THR A 95 2.17 0.26 -19.73
N PHE A 96 1.88 -0.74 -18.91
CA PHE A 96 2.80 -1.25 -17.90
C PHE A 96 2.53 -2.72 -17.59
N GLU A 97 3.52 -3.36 -16.97
CA GLU A 97 3.45 -4.76 -16.56
C GLU A 97 3.47 -4.86 -15.03
N THR A 98 2.76 -5.84 -14.49
CA THR A 98 2.75 -6.14 -13.06
C THR A 98 2.52 -7.63 -12.85
N PRO A 99 3.07 -8.24 -11.77
CA PRO A 99 2.78 -9.62 -11.43
C PRO A 99 1.28 -9.85 -11.20
N ILE A 100 0.79 -10.99 -11.63
CA ILE A 100 -0.58 -11.43 -11.37
C ILE A 100 -0.67 -11.89 -9.92
N PRO A 101 -1.51 -11.26 -9.07
CA PRO A 101 -1.75 -11.76 -7.72
C PRO A 101 -2.45 -13.13 -7.78
N ASP A 102 -2.02 -14.06 -6.91
CA ASP A 102 -2.57 -15.43 -6.86
C ASP A 102 -4.11 -15.44 -6.82
N GLU A 103 -4.69 -14.53 -6.03
CA GLU A 103 -6.14 -14.35 -5.84
C GLU A 103 -6.91 -13.90 -7.10
N LEU A 104 -6.22 -13.38 -8.12
CA LEU A 104 -6.81 -12.88 -9.37
C LEU A 104 -6.43 -13.73 -10.58
N SER A 105 -5.60 -14.75 -10.42
CA SER A 105 -5.09 -15.59 -11.52
C SER A 105 -6.19 -16.18 -12.43
N GLU A 106 -7.34 -16.56 -11.85
CA GLU A 106 -8.47 -17.14 -12.60
C GLU A 106 -9.47 -16.11 -13.14
N GLN A 107 -9.33 -14.84 -12.74
CA GLN A 107 -10.31 -13.78 -13.02
C GLN A 107 -9.90 -12.87 -14.18
N LEU A 108 -8.64 -12.93 -14.61
CA LEU A 108 -8.11 -12.06 -15.64
C LEU A 108 -8.29 -12.66 -17.02
N VAL A 109 -8.89 -11.87 -17.91
CA VAL A 109 -8.93 -12.11 -19.35
C VAL A 109 -8.64 -10.81 -20.07
N GLU A 110 -8.14 -10.89 -21.29
CA GLU A 110 -7.91 -9.72 -22.15
C GLU A 110 -9.19 -8.91 -22.32
N GLY A 111 -9.06 -7.58 -22.28
CA GLY A 111 -10.15 -6.64 -22.43
C GLY A 111 -10.91 -6.30 -21.14
N VAL A 112 -10.76 -7.05 -20.05
CA VAL A 112 -11.41 -6.73 -18.76
C VAL A 112 -10.78 -5.49 -18.12
N GLU A 113 -11.63 -4.64 -17.54
CA GLU A 113 -11.18 -3.53 -16.70
C GLU A 113 -10.82 -4.02 -15.30
N VAL A 114 -9.78 -3.42 -14.73
CA VAL A 114 -9.26 -3.74 -13.40
C VAL A 114 -8.98 -2.48 -12.62
N GLU A 115 -9.08 -2.58 -11.30
CA GLU A 115 -8.54 -1.56 -10.40
C GLU A 115 -7.11 -1.94 -9.98
N TYR A 116 -6.21 -0.98 -10.03
CA TYR A 116 -4.85 -1.10 -9.51
C TYR A 116 -4.52 0.08 -8.61
N ILE A 117 -3.51 -0.10 -7.76
CA ILE A 117 -2.94 0.98 -6.97
C ILE A 117 -1.51 1.28 -7.39
N GLU A 118 -1.14 2.55 -7.29
CA GLU A 118 0.24 3.00 -7.39
C GLU A 118 0.65 3.69 -6.08
N ALA A 119 1.80 3.28 -5.54
CA ALA A 119 2.41 3.94 -4.39
C ALA A 119 3.93 3.79 -4.45
N LEU A 120 4.64 4.89 -4.19
CA LEU A 120 6.12 4.90 -4.17
C LEU A 120 6.77 4.35 -5.45
N GLY A 121 6.11 4.51 -6.61
CA GLY A 121 6.59 4.01 -7.90
C GLY A 121 6.35 2.51 -8.14
N GLN A 122 5.67 1.83 -7.22
CA GLN A 122 5.26 0.44 -7.39
C GLN A 122 3.76 0.36 -7.68
N ARG A 123 3.38 -0.57 -8.55
CA ARG A 123 1.99 -0.82 -8.97
C ARG A 123 1.56 -2.21 -8.53
N LYS A 124 0.30 -2.33 -8.06
CA LYS A 124 -0.31 -3.60 -7.68
C LYS A 124 -1.74 -3.68 -8.19
N LEU A 125 -2.04 -4.77 -8.89
CA LEU A 125 -3.39 -5.13 -9.27
C LEU A 125 -4.23 -5.48 -8.02
N MET A 126 -5.45 -4.94 -7.93
CA MET A 126 -6.29 -5.11 -6.75
C MET A 126 -7.49 -6.02 -7.00
N ARG A 127 -8.21 -5.80 -8.09
CA ARG A 127 -9.42 -6.57 -8.46
C ARG A 127 -9.84 -6.30 -9.89
N THR A 128 -10.62 -7.20 -10.45
CA THR A 128 -11.41 -6.95 -11.66
C THR A 128 -12.57 -5.99 -11.36
N LYS A 129 -12.96 -5.18 -12.34
CA LYS A 129 -14.25 -4.50 -12.34
C LYS A 129 -15.30 -5.45 -12.93
N GLY A 130 -16.41 -5.59 -12.22
CA GLY A 130 -17.60 -6.31 -12.71
C GLY A 130 -18.47 -5.44 -13.58
#